data_AF-A0A377XJY7-F1
#
_entry.id   AF-A0A377XJY7-F1
#
_cell.length_a   1.000
_cell.length_b   1.000
_cell.length_c   1.000
_cell.angle_alpha   90.00
_cell.angle_beta   90.00
_cell.angle_gamma   90.00
#
_symmetry.space_group_name_H-M   'P 1'
#
loop_
_entity.id
_entity.type
_entity.pdbx_description
1 polymer ?
#
loop_
_entity_poly.entity_id
_entity_poly.type
_entity_poly.pdbx_seq_one_letter_code
_entity_poly.pdbx_strand_id
1 'polypeptide(L)'
;MDLRYEDGLLNKGRVWLQADDIDVKPWLGRWMQDNIALKSARFSLEGWMTIEKGDVASGDVWLKKGGASWQGDNEVHHLSVDNLTAHLSHDKQSWAFYIPDTRIAIDDKPWPSGALAMAWIPAQDVGGDDRQRSDELRIRASNLALSGPERVTAVC
;
A
#
# COMPACT_ATOMS: atom_id res chain seq x y z
N MET A 1 -11.19 -17.45 -13.08
CA MET A 1 -12.10 -16.28 -13.18
C MET A 1 -13.52 -16.79 -13.11
N ASP A 2 -14.31 -16.31 -12.15
CA ASP A 2 -15.75 -16.57 -12.04
C ASP A 2 -16.44 -15.20 -11.97
N LEU A 3 -17.09 -14.81 -13.07
CA LEU A 3 -17.79 -13.54 -13.20
C LEU A 3 -19.27 -13.87 -13.39
N ARG A 4 -20.12 -13.48 -12.44
CA ARG A 4 -21.57 -13.62 -12.56
C ARG A 4 -22.17 -12.29 -12.97
N TYR A 5 -22.85 -12.32 -14.11
CA TYR A 5 -23.33 -11.15 -14.82
C TYR A 5 -24.83 -10.96 -14.55
N GLU A 6 -25.17 -9.95 -13.74
CA GLU A 6 -26.54 -9.42 -13.63
C GLU A 6 -26.46 -7.89 -13.74
N ASP A 7 -27.27 -7.31 -14.63
CA ASP A 7 -27.53 -5.86 -14.81
C ASP A 7 -26.45 -4.93 -15.42
N GLY A 8 -25.54 -5.44 -16.25
CA GLY A 8 -24.76 -4.58 -17.18
C GLY A 8 -23.64 -3.72 -16.56
N LEU A 9 -23.47 -3.74 -15.24
CA LEU A 9 -22.34 -3.20 -14.48
C LEU A 9 -21.85 -4.29 -13.51
N LEU A 10 -20.53 -4.42 -13.30
CA LEU A 10 -19.94 -5.42 -12.41
C LEU A 10 -20.41 -5.22 -10.96
N ASN A 11 -21.51 -5.86 -10.57
CA ASN A 11 -22.13 -5.64 -9.26
C ASN A 11 -21.39 -6.43 -8.16
N LYS A 12 -20.92 -7.65 -8.44
CA LYS A 12 -20.12 -8.45 -7.51
C LYS A 12 -19.16 -9.37 -8.27
N GLY A 13 -17.93 -9.54 -7.78
CA GLY A 13 -17.01 -10.47 -8.40
C GLY A 13 -15.62 -10.49 -7.77
N ARG A 14 -14.81 -11.47 -8.18
CA ARG A 14 -13.39 -11.53 -7.84
C ARG A 14 -12.56 -11.38 -9.10
N VAL A 15 -11.68 -10.38 -9.09
CA VAL A 15 -10.68 -10.15 -10.13
C VAL A 15 -9.37 -10.75 -9.65
N TRP A 16 -8.61 -11.34 -10.57
CA TRP A 16 -7.24 -11.80 -10.32
C TRP A 16 -6.32 -11.17 -11.37
N LEU A 17 -5.14 -10.80 -10.94
CA LEU A 17 -4.09 -10.23 -11.78
C LEU A 17 -2.75 -10.82 -11.38
N GLN A 18 -1.94 -11.18 -12.36
CA GLN A 18 -0.52 -11.44 -12.19
C GLN A 18 0.25 -10.65 -13.24
N ALA A 19 1.37 -10.08 -12.81
CA ALA A 19 2.28 -9.41 -13.71
C ALA A 19 3.70 -9.56 -13.19
N ASP A 20 4.63 -9.80 -14.11
CA ASP A 20 6.04 -10.00 -13.78
C ASP A 20 6.87 -8.82 -14.26
N ASP A 21 7.76 -8.34 -13.38
CA ASP A 21 8.72 -7.26 -13.65
C ASP A 21 8.11 -6.00 -14.32
N ILE A 22 7.01 -5.51 -13.76
CA ILE A 22 6.30 -4.33 -14.27
C ILE A 22 6.86 -3.03 -13.69
N ASP A 23 7.00 -2.00 -14.52
CA ASP A 23 7.27 -0.63 -14.05
C ASP A 23 5.98 -0.03 -13.48
N VAL A 24 5.97 0.17 -12.16
CA VAL A 24 4.78 0.67 -11.46
C VAL A 24 4.76 2.19 -11.31
N LYS A 25 5.81 2.91 -11.74
CA LYS A 25 5.88 4.37 -11.65
C LYS A 25 4.62 5.06 -12.18
N PRO A 26 4.04 4.66 -13.33
CA PRO A 26 2.84 5.32 -13.87
C PRO A 26 1.61 5.24 -12.95
N TRP A 27 1.56 4.27 -12.03
CA TRP A 27 0.44 4.06 -11.10
C TRP A 27 0.69 4.65 -9.72
N LEU A 28 1.89 5.15 -9.44
CA LEU A 28 2.18 5.85 -8.20
C LEU A 28 1.47 7.21 -8.20
N GLY A 29 0.95 7.65 -7.07
CA GLY A 29 0.26 8.94 -6.97
C GLY A 29 1.16 10.10 -7.40
N ARG A 30 0.57 11.15 -8.00
CA ARG A 30 1.30 12.34 -8.48
C ARG A 30 2.25 12.90 -7.43
N TRP A 31 1.81 12.97 -6.18
CA TRP A 31 2.66 13.41 -5.07
C TRP A 31 3.98 12.61 -4.97
N MET A 32 3.94 11.27 -5.07
CA MET A 32 5.17 10.47 -5.05
C MET A 32 6.04 10.73 -6.26
N GLN A 33 5.45 10.85 -7.46
CA GLN A 33 6.20 11.11 -8.69
C GLN A 33 6.90 12.48 -8.65
N ASP A 34 6.24 13.48 -8.06
CA ASP A 34 6.72 14.86 -8.02
C ASP A 34 7.70 15.14 -6.88
N ASN A 35 7.57 14.43 -5.76
CA ASN A 35 8.37 14.69 -4.53
C ASN A 35 9.47 13.65 -4.28
N ILE A 36 9.34 12.45 -4.85
CA ILE A 36 10.35 11.41 -4.74
C ILE A 36 11.02 11.27 -6.10
N ALA A 37 12.33 11.52 -6.16
CA ALA A 37 13.13 11.37 -7.37
C ALA A 37 13.37 9.88 -7.70
N LEU A 38 12.29 9.17 -8.01
CA LEU A 38 12.29 7.74 -8.34
C LEU A 38 13.07 7.49 -9.63
N LYS A 39 14.12 6.67 -9.53
CA LYS A 39 14.86 6.16 -10.69
C LYS A 39 14.20 4.89 -11.22
N SER A 40 13.79 3.99 -10.33
CA SER A 40 13.08 2.76 -10.67
C SER A 40 11.99 2.43 -9.66
N ALA A 41 10.96 1.72 -10.12
CA ALA A 41 10.00 1.01 -9.27
C ALA A 41 9.49 -0.18 -10.08
N ARG A 42 10.08 -1.36 -9.89
CA ARG A 42 9.76 -2.56 -10.67
C ARG A 42 9.44 -3.73 -9.76
N PHE A 43 8.31 -4.38 -10.01
CA PHE A 43 7.81 -5.46 -9.15
C PHE A 43 7.19 -6.59 -9.97
N SER A 44 7.40 -7.83 -9.53
CA SER A 44 6.56 -8.97 -9.87
C SER A 44 5.49 -9.11 -8.80
N LEU A 45 4.23 -9.10 -9.20
CA LEU A 45 3.09 -9.15 -8.31
C LEU A 45 2.04 -10.16 -8.75
N GLU A 46 1.29 -10.63 -7.77
CA GLU A 46 0.03 -11.33 -7.96
C GLU A 46 -0.98 -10.76 -6.98
N GLY A 47 -2.25 -10.67 -7.37
CA GLY A 47 -3.27 -10.17 -6.49
C GLY A 47 -4.68 -10.57 -6.86
N TRP A 48 -5.53 -10.55 -5.85
CA TRP A 48 -6.96 -10.75 -5.97
C TRP A 48 -7.68 -9.53 -5.44
N MET A 49 -8.77 -9.16 -6.07
CA MET A 49 -9.61 -8.04 -5.64
C MET A 49 -11.06 -8.50 -5.63
N THR A 50 -11.76 -8.21 -4.53
CA THR A 50 -13.19 -8.44 -4.40
C THR A 50 -13.90 -7.13 -4.65
N ILE A 51 -14.84 -7.15 -5.61
CA ILE A 51 -15.71 -6.03 -5.94
C ILE A 51 -17.09 -6.34 -5.38
N GLU A 52 -17.68 -5.38 -4.67
CA GLU A 52 -19.05 -5.43 -4.19
C GLU A 52 -19.76 -4.11 -4.46
N LYS A 53 -20.96 -4.18 -5.03
CA LYS A 53 -21.78 -3.02 -5.43
C LYS A 53 -21.06 -2.06 -6.38
N GLY A 54 -20.16 -2.59 -7.22
CA GLY A 54 -19.36 -1.80 -8.15
C GLY A 54 -18.11 -1.15 -7.54
N ASP A 55 -17.91 -1.26 -6.23
CA ASP A 55 -16.75 -0.72 -5.53
C ASP A 55 -15.80 -1.84 -5.06
N VAL A 56 -14.53 -1.49 -4.86
CA VAL A 56 -13.57 -2.41 -4.25
C VAL A 56 -13.90 -2.58 -2.77
N ALA A 57 -14.15 -3.83 -2.37
CA ALA A 57 -14.43 -4.19 -0.97
C ALA A 57 -13.18 -4.67 -0.24
N SER A 58 -12.33 -5.44 -0.93
CA SER A 58 -11.07 -5.95 -0.38
C SER A 58 -10.13 -6.42 -1.48
N GLY A 59 -8.88 -6.68 -1.12
CA GLY A 59 -7.94 -7.38 -1.97
C GLY A 59 -6.76 -7.93 -1.19
N ASP A 60 -6.08 -8.87 -1.81
CA ASP A 60 -4.81 -9.41 -1.32
C ASP A 60 -3.78 -9.21 -2.43
N VAL A 61 -2.61 -8.71 -2.06
CA VAL A 61 -1.47 -8.56 -2.97
C VAL A 61 -0.29 -9.33 -2.44
N TRP A 62 0.39 -10.00 -3.35
CA TRP A 62 1.65 -10.68 -3.12
C TRP A 62 2.70 -10.07 -4.04
N LEU A 63 3.62 -9.29 -3.47
CA LEU A 63 4.82 -8.83 -4.14
C LEU A 63 5.87 -9.94 -4.05
N LYS A 64 5.97 -10.73 -5.12
CA LYS A 64 6.87 -11.90 -5.19
C LYS A 64 8.32 -11.46 -5.06
N LYS A 65 8.69 -10.45 -5.83
CA LYS A 65 10.02 -9.86 -5.86
C LYS A 65 9.94 -8.47 -6.47
N GLY A 66 10.82 -7.57 -6.09
CA GLY A 66 10.94 -6.29 -6.75
C GLY A 66 11.70 -5.28 -5.94
N GLY A 67 11.69 -4.05 -6.40
CA GLY A 67 12.32 -2.96 -5.71
C GLY A 67 12.06 -1.61 -6.35
N ALA A 68 12.38 -0.57 -5.58
CA ALA A 68 12.37 0.79 -6.03
C ALA A 68 13.71 1.43 -5.71
N SER A 69 14.10 2.43 -6.48
CA SER A 69 15.26 3.26 -6.16
C SER A 69 14.92 4.72 -6.32
N TRP A 70 15.46 5.54 -5.43
CA TRP A 70 15.28 6.99 -5.46
C TRP A 70 16.59 7.70 -5.19
N GLN A 71 16.72 8.90 -5.74
CA GLN A 71 17.82 9.79 -5.39
C GLN A 71 17.53 10.41 -4.02
N GLY A 72 18.36 10.11 -3.02
CA GLY A 72 18.46 10.87 -1.77
C GLY A 72 19.45 12.04 -1.93
N ASP A 73 19.76 12.71 -0.82
CA ASP A 73 20.59 13.92 -0.83
C ASP A 73 21.95 13.70 -1.51
N ASN A 74 22.65 12.62 -1.16
CA ASN A 74 24.00 12.33 -1.65
C ASN A 74 24.16 10.95 -2.31
N GLU A 75 23.17 10.07 -2.18
CA GLU A 75 23.26 8.69 -2.68
C GLU A 75 21.93 8.19 -3.24
N VAL A 76 22.00 7.09 -3.99
CA VAL A 76 20.80 6.40 -4.46
C VAL A 76 20.44 5.35 -3.43
N HIS A 77 19.24 5.46 -2.89
CA HIS A 77 18.70 4.44 -2.00
C HIS A 77 17.96 3.38 -2.80
N HIS A 78 18.00 2.14 -2.30
CA HIS A 78 17.39 0.97 -2.90
C HIS A 78 16.48 0.28 -1.89
N LEU A 79 15.18 0.27 -2.19
CA LEU A 79 14.22 -0.61 -1.54
C LEU A 79 14.14 -1.92 -2.33
N SER A 80 14.20 -3.04 -1.64
CA SER A 80 13.87 -4.36 -2.20
C SER A 80 12.79 -5.03 -1.38
N VAL A 81 12.02 -5.88 -2.06
CA VAL A 81 10.96 -6.69 -1.50
C VAL A 81 11.22 -8.14 -1.89
N ASP A 82 11.05 -9.05 -0.93
CA ASP A 82 11.08 -10.49 -1.17
C ASP A 82 9.87 -11.14 -0.50
N ASN A 83 8.91 -11.61 -1.31
CA ASN A 83 7.78 -12.39 -0.83
C ASN A 83 6.89 -11.65 0.21
N LEU A 84 6.64 -10.36 0.00
CA LEU A 84 5.77 -9.52 0.84
C LEU A 84 4.32 -9.71 0.46
N THR A 85 3.46 -9.94 1.45
CA THR A 85 2.01 -9.99 1.27
C THR A 85 1.35 -8.81 1.95
N ALA A 86 0.29 -8.27 1.37
CA ALA A 86 -0.55 -7.28 2.03
C ALA A 86 -2.02 -7.57 1.78
N HIS A 87 -2.83 -7.32 2.81
CA HIS A 87 -4.28 -7.33 2.73
C HIS A 87 -4.79 -5.89 2.70
N LEU A 88 -5.72 -5.61 1.80
CA LEU A 88 -6.44 -4.37 1.65
C LEU A 88 -7.91 -4.60 1.97
N SER A 89 -8.48 -3.76 2.82
CA SER A 89 -9.92 -3.73 3.05
C SER A 89 -10.46 -2.32 2.96
N HIS A 90 -11.70 -2.23 2.50
CA HIS A 90 -12.45 -0.99 2.42
C HIS A 90 -13.74 -1.16 3.21
N ASP A 91 -13.94 -0.32 4.21
CA ASP A 91 -15.20 -0.24 4.96
C ASP A 91 -15.77 1.17 4.88
N LYS A 92 -16.96 1.29 4.28
CA LYS A 92 -17.65 2.54 3.96
C LYS A 92 -16.82 3.48 3.09
N GLN A 93 -15.98 4.28 3.71
CA GLN A 93 -15.07 5.22 3.04
C GLN A 93 -13.64 5.11 3.59
N SER A 94 -13.39 4.21 4.53
CA SER A 94 -12.09 4.03 5.18
C SER A 94 -11.34 2.88 4.52
N TRP A 95 -10.05 3.09 4.29
CA TRP A 95 -9.17 2.08 3.72
C TRP A 95 -8.22 1.58 4.79
N ALA A 96 -8.02 0.26 4.86
CA ALA A 96 -7.04 -0.36 5.74
C ALA A 96 -6.11 -1.27 4.94
N PHE A 97 -4.82 -1.16 5.24
CA PHE A 97 -3.75 -1.96 4.67
C PHE A 97 -3.06 -2.72 5.80
N TYR A 98 -2.86 -4.01 5.63
CA TYR A 98 -2.21 -4.86 6.62
C TYR A 98 -1.12 -5.69 5.96
N ILE A 99 0.11 -5.52 6.43
CA ILE A 99 1.29 -6.30 6.04
C ILE A 99 1.66 -7.14 7.26
N PRO A 100 1.48 -8.47 7.26
CA PRO A 100 1.79 -9.31 8.41
C PRO A 100 3.30 -9.45 8.67
N ASP A 101 4.12 -9.36 7.61
CA ASP A 101 5.58 -9.45 7.68
C ASP A 101 6.17 -8.51 6.61
N THR A 102 6.94 -7.52 7.04
CA THR A 102 7.43 -6.43 6.19
C THR A 102 8.35 -6.88 5.06
N ARG A 103 9.17 -7.92 5.24
CA ARG A 103 10.00 -8.55 4.18
C ARG A 103 10.61 -7.61 3.14
N ILE A 104 11.15 -6.49 3.62
CA ILE A 104 11.83 -5.50 2.80
C ILE A 104 13.28 -5.35 3.28
N ALA A 105 14.13 -4.85 2.39
CA ALA A 105 15.44 -4.34 2.73
C ALA A 105 15.63 -2.95 2.12
N ILE A 106 16.33 -2.09 2.84
CA ILE A 106 16.76 -0.77 2.36
C ILE A 106 18.28 -0.79 2.31
N ASP A 107 18.85 -0.48 1.15
CA ASP A 107 20.30 -0.46 0.91
C ASP A 107 20.98 -1.76 1.35
N ASP A 108 20.40 -2.88 0.90
CA ASP A 108 20.78 -4.26 1.22
C ASP A 108 20.73 -4.63 2.71
N LYS A 109 20.20 -3.75 3.57
CA LYS A 109 19.98 -4.01 5.00
C LYS A 109 18.52 -4.42 5.22
N PRO A 110 18.26 -5.65 5.68
CA PRO A 110 16.90 -6.08 6.01
C PRO A 110 16.26 -5.14 7.03
N TRP A 111 15.04 -4.68 6.74
CA TRP A 111 14.23 -3.97 7.72
C TRP A 111 13.70 -4.98 8.75
N PRO A 112 13.46 -4.57 10.01
CA PRO A 112 12.94 -5.49 11.01
C PRO A 112 11.63 -6.14 10.55
N SER A 113 11.59 -7.47 10.67
CA SER A 113 10.39 -8.25 10.44
C SER A 113 9.35 -7.91 11.52
N GLY A 114 8.10 -7.84 11.10
CA GLY A 114 6.96 -7.57 11.96
C GLY A 114 5.76 -7.11 11.14
N ALA A 115 4.67 -6.82 11.84
CA ALA A 115 3.43 -6.42 11.19
C ALA A 115 3.31 -4.90 11.10
N LEU A 116 2.84 -4.42 9.96
CA LEU A 116 2.47 -3.02 9.73
C LEU A 116 0.98 -2.95 9.38
N ALA A 117 0.23 -2.13 10.10
CA ALA A 117 -1.15 -1.80 9.79
C ALA A 117 -1.28 -0.30 9.55
N MET A 118 -1.92 0.06 8.44
CA MET A 118 -2.23 1.45 8.10
C MET A 118 -3.72 1.59 7.87
N ALA A 119 -4.32 2.67 8.32
CA ALA A 119 -5.71 2.99 8.03
C ALA A 119 -5.85 4.46 7.66
N TRP A 120 -6.42 4.73 6.50
CA TRP A 120 -6.85 6.07 6.11
C TRP A 120 -8.35 6.20 6.36
N ILE A 121 -8.72 7.22 7.11
CA ILE A 121 -10.09 7.52 7.50
C ILE A 121 -10.37 8.92 6.97
N PRO A 122 -11.33 9.09 6.05
CA PRO A 122 -11.67 10.40 5.52
C PRO A 122 -12.30 11.27 6.60
N ALA A 123 -12.33 12.56 6.32
CA ALA A 123 -12.96 13.54 7.16
C ALA A 123 -14.42 13.15 7.46
N GLN A 124 -14.79 13.24 8.73
CA GLN A 124 -16.12 12.87 9.20
C GLN A 124 -16.85 14.12 9.70
N ASP A 125 -18.09 14.26 9.27
CA ASP A 125 -19.01 15.18 9.92
C ASP A 125 -19.29 14.65 11.33
N VAL A 126 -18.87 15.41 12.34
CA VAL A 126 -19.10 15.08 13.76
C VAL A 126 -20.28 15.88 14.34
N GLY A 127 -21.00 16.59 13.47
CA GLY A 127 -22.32 17.21 13.57
C GLY A 127 -22.48 18.32 14.59
N GLY A 128 -22.40 19.61 14.20
CA GLY A 128 -22.85 20.90 14.80
C GLY A 128 -21.79 22.05 14.78
N ASP A 129 -21.86 23.12 15.60
CA ASP A 129 -21.28 24.48 15.32
C ASP A 129 -19.85 24.62 14.74
N ASP A 130 -18.97 23.62 14.86
CA ASP A 130 -17.59 23.64 14.34
C ASP A 130 -17.11 22.25 13.87
N ARG A 131 -17.98 21.48 13.18
CA ARG A 131 -17.87 20.00 13.15
C ARG A 131 -17.49 19.38 11.80
N GLN A 132 -16.22 19.50 11.44
CA GLN A 132 -15.53 18.49 10.63
C GLN A 132 -14.32 17.94 11.37
N ARG A 133 -14.25 16.62 11.53
CA ARG A 133 -13.01 15.94 11.88
C ARG A 133 -12.23 15.75 10.58
N SER A 134 -10.99 16.25 10.50
CA SER A 134 -10.13 16.11 9.31
C SER A 134 -9.79 14.66 8.98
N ASP A 135 -9.28 14.43 7.77
CA ASP A 135 -8.71 13.15 7.36
C ASP A 135 -7.67 12.66 8.38
N GLU A 136 -7.69 11.37 8.69
CA GLU A 136 -6.81 10.73 9.68
C GLU A 136 -6.07 9.55 9.05
N LEU A 137 -4.73 9.58 9.11
CA LEU A 137 -3.89 8.43 8.82
C LEU A 137 -3.42 7.80 10.14
N ARG A 138 -3.77 6.53 10.35
CA ARG A 138 -3.31 5.73 11.50
C ARG A 138 -2.28 4.73 11.03
N ILE A 139 -1.16 4.66 11.74
CA ILE A 139 -0.10 3.68 11.49
C ILE A 139 0.17 2.92 12.78
N ARG A 140 0.24 1.60 12.70
CA ARG A 140 0.63 0.73 13.81
C ARG A 140 1.69 -0.25 13.33
N ALA A 141 2.81 -0.26 14.03
CA ALA A 141 3.81 -1.31 13.95
C ALA A 141 3.61 -2.30 15.10
N SER A 142 3.88 -3.58 14.88
CA SER A 142 3.87 -4.60 15.92
C SER A 142 5.00 -5.60 15.67
N ASN A 143 5.68 -6.01 16.75
CA ASN A 143 6.83 -6.90 16.71
C ASN A 143 8.04 -6.39 15.90
N LEU A 144 8.15 -5.07 15.66
CA LEU A 144 9.33 -4.49 15.03
C LEU A 144 10.45 -4.31 16.06
N ALA A 145 11.52 -5.08 15.92
CA ALA A 145 12.76 -4.86 16.66
C ALA A 145 13.59 -3.77 15.97
N LEU A 146 13.25 -2.50 16.20
CA LEU A 146 14.00 -1.37 15.67
C LEU A 146 15.34 -1.21 16.42
N SER A 147 16.44 -1.70 15.85
CA SER A 147 17.78 -1.50 16.39
C SER A 147 18.47 -0.31 15.71
N GLY A 148 18.44 0.88 16.34
CA GLY A 148 19.32 2.01 16.01
C GLY A 148 18.61 3.33 15.65
N PRO A 149 19.24 4.50 15.92
CA PRO A 149 18.59 5.79 15.82
C PRO A 149 18.66 6.32 14.39
N GLU A 150 17.63 6.05 13.61
CA GLU A 150 17.40 6.83 12.40
C GLU A 150 15.94 7.28 12.41
N ARG A 151 15.78 8.59 12.50
CA ARG A 151 14.47 9.25 12.48
C ARG A 151 13.82 8.93 11.15
N VAL A 152 12.95 7.93 11.13
CA VAL A 152 11.92 7.83 10.08
C VAL A 152 10.98 9.00 10.31
N THR A 153 11.30 10.14 9.69
CA THR A 153 10.36 11.25 9.60
C THR A 153 9.36 10.84 8.53
N ALA A 154 8.27 10.20 8.93
CA ALA A 154 7.07 10.19 8.13
C ALA A 154 6.53 11.63 8.14
N VAL A 155 6.87 12.40 7.11
CA VAL A 155 6.19 13.66 6.83
C VAL A 155 4.86 13.26 6.19
N CYS A 156 3.78 13.38 6.96
CA CYS A 156 2.42 13.42 6.42
C CYS A 156 2.17 14.79 5.79
#